data_AF-A0A845RAK6-F1
#
_entry.id   AF-A0A845RAK6-F1
#
_cell.length_a   1.000
_cell.length_b   1.000
_cell.length_c   1.000
_cell.angle_alpha   90.00
_cell.angle_beta   90.00
_cell.angle_gamma   90.00
#
_symmetry.space_group_name_H-M   'P 1'
#
loop_
_entity.id
_entity.type
_entity.pdbx_description
1 polymer ?
#
loop_
_entity_poly.entity_id
_entity_poly.type
_entity_poly.pdbx_seq_one_letter_code
_entity_poly.pdbx_strand_id
1 'polypeptide(L)'
;MGVVVKKFEQPRKKKWYLIPSILLLAALCIGGMELAMCSYFEPELYQRITAPVRNAVQAGVQHVTEAVRTGVRQVTETGEAVWNGLCLTADAASLRLRTAWEELTTEAESDEELQLVDDNLVTAAPRPPANYTITALESREELDILTGGALEVVYYDQTSERWAGESYGSDRIGSHGCGPTAMSIVVSTLTGQIVDPAEMARHCVEKGCWARLHGSYLSIVQTVAEDFGLVCSPLPPEEADSDTIVQHLASGSLIVALMGPGHFTNGGHFIVLRGVTLEGGILVADPASQERSLTVWDLDLILEELSVKRWDGSPLWVVSPQFT
;
A
#
# COMPACT_ATOMS: atom_id res chain seq x y z
N MET A 1 52.85 7.24 39.88
CA MET A 1 52.67 7.69 38.49
C MET A 1 51.18 7.64 38.19
N GLY A 2 50.48 8.78 38.23
CA GLY A 2 49.06 8.89 37.95
C GLY A 2 48.85 9.59 36.60
N VAL A 3 48.19 8.92 35.67
CA VAL A 3 47.89 9.45 34.33
C VAL A 3 46.59 10.27 34.42
N VAL A 4 46.65 11.54 34.03
CA VAL A 4 45.49 12.43 33.90
C VAL A 4 44.95 12.32 32.48
N VAL A 5 43.71 11.87 32.33
CA VAL A 5 42.98 11.84 31.04
C VAL A 5 42.17 13.12 30.91
N LYS A 6 42.43 13.94 29.87
CA LYS A 6 41.63 15.12 29.51
C LYS A 6 40.36 14.68 28.76
N LYS A 7 39.20 15.14 29.23
CA LYS A 7 37.90 14.98 28.57
C LYS A 7 37.77 16.07 27.48
N PHE A 8 37.55 15.67 26.22
CA PHE A 8 37.23 16.59 25.12
C PHE A 8 35.71 16.78 25.06
N GLU A 9 35.23 18.01 25.22
CA GLU A 9 33.86 18.41 24.87
C GLU A 9 33.79 18.76 23.38
N GLN A 10 32.83 18.20 22.65
CA GLN A 10 32.55 18.58 21.26
C GLN A 10 31.57 19.76 21.18
N PRO A 11 31.73 20.70 20.22
CA PRO A 11 30.87 21.87 20.12
C PRO A 11 29.56 21.55 19.39
N ARG A 12 28.43 21.92 20.00
CA ARG A 12 27.08 21.89 19.39
C ARG A 12 27.01 22.85 18.20
N LYS A 13 26.94 22.32 16.97
CA LYS A 13 26.65 23.11 15.76
C LYS A 13 25.17 23.54 15.77
N LYS A 14 24.90 24.85 15.83
CA LYS A 14 23.54 25.41 15.75
C LYS A 14 23.04 25.41 14.30
N LYS A 15 21.87 24.82 14.07
CA LYS A 15 21.20 24.67 12.77
C LYS A 15 20.59 26.00 12.29
N TRP A 16 21.43 26.90 11.76
CA TRP A 16 21.01 28.23 11.30
C TRP A 16 20.21 28.23 9.98
N TYR A 17 20.23 27.10 9.26
CA TYR A 17 19.56 26.87 7.97
C TYR A 17 18.09 26.43 8.08
N LEU A 18 17.61 26.01 9.26
CA LEU A 18 16.19 25.71 9.47
C LEU A 18 15.31 26.96 9.60
N ILE A 19 15.90 28.10 9.97
CA ILE A 19 15.18 29.35 10.20
C ILE A 19 14.47 29.86 8.92
N PRO A 20 15.12 29.93 7.75
CA PRO A 20 14.42 30.35 6.52
C PRO A 20 13.34 29.36 6.07
N SER A 21 13.54 28.05 6.21
CA SER A 21 12.53 27.04 5.84
C SER A 21 11.30 27.09 6.73
N ILE A 22 11.49 27.31 8.04
CA ILE A 22 10.38 27.49 8.99
C ILE A 22 9.61 28.79 8.69
N LEU A 23 10.29 29.87 8.30
CA LEU A 23 9.64 31.13 7.91
C LEU A 23 8.86 31.00 6.60
N LEU A 24 9.37 30.26 5.61
CA LEU A 24 8.68 30.00 4.35
C LEU A 24 7.41 29.17 4.58
N LEU A 25 7.51 28.09 5.38
CA LEU A 25 6.38 27.25 5.74
C LEU A 25 5.33 28.04 6.52
N ALA A 26 5.76 28.86 7.47
CA ALA A 26 4.86 29.73 8.23
C ALA A 26 4.12 30.72 7.30
N ALA A 27 4.80 31.34 6.34
CA ALA A 27 4.17 32.24 5.38
C ALA A 27 3.15 31.52 4.48
N LEU A 28 3.44 30.27 4.08
CA LEU A 28 2.56 29.45 3.25
C LEU A 28 1.33 28.96 4.04
N CYS A 29 1.50 28.58 5.30
CA CYS A 29 0.41 28.21 6.21
C CYS A 29 -0.49 29.40 6.55
N ILE A 30 0.10 30.58 6.80
CA ILE A 30 -0.66 31.81 7.07
C ILE A 30 -1.42 32.23 5.81
N GLY A 31 -0.78 32.23 4.63
CA GLY A 31 -1.44 32.56 3.36
C GLY A 31 -2.56 31.59 2.99
N GLY A 32 -2.37 30.28 3.21
CA GLY A 32 -3.40 29.26 2.96
C GLY A 32 -4.61 29.39 3.87
N MET A 33 -4.38 29.68 5.16
CA MET A 33 -5.45 29.89 6.13
C MET A 33 -6.25 31.18 5.86
N GLU A 34 -5.57 32.26 5.44
CA GLU A 34 -6.23 33.52 5.06
C GLU A 34 -7.05 33.39 3.79
N LEU A 35 -6.59 32.62 2.79
CA LEU A 35 -7.36 32.30 1.57
C LEU A 35 -8.61 31.46 1.89
N ALA A 36 -8.49 30.50 2.82
CA ALA A 36 -9.62 29.69 3.27
C ALA A 36 -10.66 30.54 4.01
N MET A 37 -10.21 31.43 4.90
CA MET A 37 -11.06 32.42 5.59
C MET A 37 -11.74 33.36 4.58
N CYS A 38 -11.01 33.86 3.58
CA CYS A 38 -11.58 34.73 2.55
C CYS A 38 -12.62 34.02 1.68
N SER A 39 -12.50 32.71 1.43
CA SER A 39 -13.52 31.95 0.69
C SER A 39 -14.85 31.84 1.44
N TYR A 40 -14.82 31.88 2.78
CA TYR A 40 -15.99 31.78 3.63
C TYR A 40 -16.62 33.14 3.97
N PHE A 41 -15.80 34.16 4.28
CA PHE A 41 -16.29 35.46 4.77
C PHE A 41 -16.48 36.51 3.67
N GLU A 42 -15.70 36.49 2.57
CA GLU A 42 -15.80 37.46 1.47
C GLU A 42 -15.61 36.79 0.09
N PRO A 43 -16.64 36.09 -0.42
CA PRO A 43 -16.52 35.29 -1.64
C PRO A 43 -16.14 36.11 -2.89
N GLU A 44 -16.53 37.38 -2.96
CA GLU A 44 -16.17 38.29 -4.06
C GLU A 44 -14.66 38.62 -4.09
N LEU A 45 -14.04 38.81 -2.90
CA LEU A 45 -12.61 39.08 -2.80
C LEU A 45 -11.79 37.83 -3.13
N TYR A 46 -12.24 36.68 -2.64
CA TYR A 46 -11.65 35.38 -2.98
C TYR A 46 -11.69 35.13 -4.49
N GLN A 47 -12.82 35.41 -5.15
CA GLN A 47 -12.92 35.24 -6.60
C GLN A 47 -11.99 36.17 -7.36
N ARG A 48 -11.80 37.42 -6.92
CA ARG A 48 -10.86 38.37 -7.54
C ARG A 48 -9.40 37.94 -7.39
N ILE A 49 -9.01 37.42 -6.23
CA ILE A 49 -7.63 36.96 -5.96
C ILE A 49 -7.32 35.67 -6.73
N THR A 50 -8.29 34.76 -6.84
CA THR A 50 -8.11 33.46 -7.51
C THR A 50 -8.38 33.49 -9.02
N ALA A 51 -9.01 34.55 -9.54
CA ALA A 51 -9.33 34.70 -10.97
C ALA A 51 -8.14 34.49 -11.92
N PRO A 52 -6.95 35.12 -11.75
CA PRO A 52 -5.86 34.93 -12.71
C PRO A 52 -5.33 33.49 -12.74
N VAL A 53 -5.27 32.81 -11.59
CA VAL A 53 -4.83 31.40 -11.50
C VAL A 53 -5.88 30.47 -12.11
N ARG A 54 -7.15 30.67 -11.77
CA ARG A 54 -8.27 29.90 -12.33
C ARG A 54 -8.37 30.08 -13.85
N ASN A 55 -8.19 31.29 -14.35
CA ASN A 55 -8.21 31.57 -15.78
C ASN A 55 -7.01 30.93 -16.50
N ALA A 56 -5.83 30.88 -15.88
CA ALA A 56 -4.67 30.18 -16.42
C ALA A 56 -4.88 28.65 -16.44
N VAL A 57 -5.45 28.08 -15.38
CA VAL A 57 -5.82 26.65 -15.32
C VAL A 57 -6.90 26.32 -16.35
N GLN A 58 -7.93 27.15 -16.48
CA GLN A 58 -8.99 26.96 -17.47
C GLN A 58 -8.49 27.14 -18.90
N ALA A 59 -7.58 28.09 -19.16
CA ALA A 59 -6.92 28.22 -20.46
C ALA A 59 -6.07 26.98 -20.77
N GLY A 60 -5.32 26.45 -19.80
CA GLY A 60 -4.57 25.20 -19.93
C GLY A 60 -5.47 24.00 -20.24
N VAL A 61 -6.62 23.88 -19.56
CA VAL A 61 -7.62 22.84 -19.83
C VAL A 61 -8.21 23.00 -21.24
N GLN A 62 -8.52 24.23 -21.67
CA GLN A 62 -9.05 24.50 -23.00
C GLN A 62 -8.07 24.11 -24.11
N HIS A 63 -6.78 24.43 -23.97
CA HIS A 63 -5.73 24.02 -24.91
C HIS A 63 -5.58 22.50 -25.03
N VAL A 64 -5.80 21.75 -23.95
CA VAL A 64 -5.82 20.28 -23.96
C VAL A 64 -7.06 19.74 -24.68
N THR A 65 -8.25 20.26 -24.37
CA THR A 65 -9.50 19.82 -25.04
C THR A 65 -9.53 20.14 -26.53
N GLU A 66 -8.92 21.24 -26.96
CA GLU A 66 -8.89 21.63 -28.37
C GLU A 66 -7.89 20.79 -29.15
N ALA A 67 -6.70 20.52 -28.59
CA ALA A 67 -5.73 19.58 -29.16
C ALA A 67 -6.29 18.15 -29.28
N VAL A 68 -7.08 17.70 -28.31
CA VAL A 68 -7.80 16.41 -28.35
C VAL A 68 -8.86 16.42 -29.46
N ARG A 69 -9.62 17.52 -29.63
CA ARG A 69 -10.63 17.61 -30.70
C ARG A 69 -10.05 17.68 -32.10
N THR A 70 -8.94 18.38 -32.32
CA THR A 70 -8.26 18.38 -33.64
C THR A 70 -7.59 17.04 -33.92
N GLY A 71 -7.07 16.36 -32.90
CA GLY A 71 -6.57 14.99 -33.02
C GLY A 71 -7.66 13.97 -33.39
N VAL A 72 -8.86 14.12 -32.82
CA VAL A 72 -10.02 13.25 -33.09
C VAL A 72 -10.61 13.45 -34.50
N ARG A 73 -10.43 14.62 -35.13
CA ARG A 73 -10.99 14.90 -36.46
C ARG A 73 -10.12 14.41 -37.62
N GLN A 74 -8.89 13.97 -37.37
CA GLN A 74 -7.95 13.55 -38.42
C GLN A 74 -7.81 12.03 -38.56
N VAL A 75 -8.64 11.22 -37.89
CA VAL A 75 -8.55 9.75 -37.92
C VAL A 75 -9.91 9.14 -38.27
N THR A 76 -10.13 8.85 -39.56
CA THR A 76 -11.10 7.82 -39.98
C THR A 76 -10.44 6.53 -40.46
N GLU A 77 -9.12 6.41 -40.52
CA GLU A 77 -8.49 5.12 -40.86
C GLU A 77 -7.20 4.95 -40.05
N THR A 78 -7.08 3.82 -39.33
CA THR A 78 -5.96 3.33 -38.50
C THR A 78 -5.82 3.92 -37.07
N GLY A 79 -6.64 3.41 -36.15
CA GLY A 79 -6.70 3.86 -34.74
C GLY A 79 -5.65 3.29 -33.77
N GLU A 80 -5.03 2.14 -34.04
CA GLU A 80 -4.16 1.48 -33.05
C GLU A 80 -2.74 2.07 -32.96
N ALA A 81 -2.15 2.46 -34.10
CA ALA A 81 -0.79 2.99 -34.13
C ALA A 81 -0.70 4.40 -33.49
N VAL A 82 -1.77 5.19 -33.60
CA VAL A 82 -1.83 6.55 -33.07
C VAL A 82 -2.12 6.54 -31.56
N TRP A 83 -2.94 5.60 -31.06
CA TRP A 83 -3.19 5.41 -29.63
C TRP A 83 -1.89 5.05 -28.89
N ASN A 84 -1.11 4.12 -29.45
CA ASN A 84 0.20 3.76 -28.90
C ASN A 84 1.18 4.95 -28.93
N GLY A 85 1.16 5.79 -29.97
CA GLY A 85 1.95 7.02 -30.04
C GLY A 85 1.53 8.08 -29.01
N LEU A 86 0.24 8.18 -28.70
CA LEU A 86 -0.29 9.11 -27.70
C LEU A 86 0.08 8.68 -26.28
N CYS A 87 -0.02 7.38 -25.98
CA CYS A 87 0.43 6.82 -24.70
C CYS A 87 1.95 7.01 -24.51
N LEU A 88 2.74 6.72 -25.54
CA LEU A 88 4.21 6.90 -25.49
C LEU A 88 4.64 8.36 -25.26
N THR A 89 3.90 9.33 -25.82
CA THR A 89 4.19 10.75 -25.63
C THR A 89 3.71 11.29 -24.28
N ALA A 90 2.58 10.79 -23.76
CA ALA A 90 2.11 11.06 -22.41
C ALA A 90 3.05 10.49 -21.33
N ASP A 91 3.58 9.28 -21.55
CA ASP A 91 4.56 8.63 -20.68
C ASP A 91 5.92 9.33 -20.71
N ALA A 92 6.36 9.82 -21.87
CA ALA A 92 7.60 10.61 -21.97
C ALA A 92 7.47 11.98 -21.27
N ALA A 93 6.29 12.60 -21.28
CA ALA A 93 6.03 13.85 -20.57
C ALA A 93 5.94 13.65 -19.05
N SER A 94 5.31 12.56 -18.60
CA SER A 94 5.23 12.20 -17.18
C SER A 94 6.60 11.85 -16.60
N LEU A 95 7.45 11.16 -17.36
CA LEU A 95 8.82 10.85 -16.96
C LEU A 95 9.67 12.11 -16.82
N ARG A 96 9.55 13.07 -17.75
CA ARG A 96 10.28 14.36 -17.68
C ARG A 96 9.86 15.23 -16.51
N LEU A 97 8.57 15.22 -16.16
CA LEU A 97 8.05 15.90 -14.98
C LEU A 97 8.54 15.24 -13.70
N ARG A 98 8.60 13.90 -13.65
CA ARG A 98 9.13 13.13 -12.52
C ARG A 98 10.62 13.35 -12.32
N THR A 99 11.42 13.32 -13.39
CA THR A 99 12.87 13.58 -13.28
C THR A 99 13.15 15.02 -12.87
N ALA A 100 12.39 16.00 -13.38
CA ALA A 100 12.52 17.39 -12.97
C ALA A 100 12.10 17.61 -11.49
N TRP A 101 11.16 16.80 -10.99
CA TRP A 101 10.72 16.82 -9.59
C TRP A 101 11.73 16.17 -8.65
N GLU A 102 12.36 15.07 -9.07
CA GLU A 102 13.41 14.36 -8.32
C GLU A 102 14.70 15.19 -8.24
N GLU A 103 15.06 15.91 -9.30
CA GLU A 103 16.21 16.82 -9.35
C GLU A 103 16.02 18.07 -8.46
N LEU A 104 14.76 18.44 -8.17
CA LEU A 104 14.41 19.53 -7.25
C LEU A 104 14.29 19.10 -5.77
N THR A 105 14.22 17.80 -5.49
CA THR A 105 13.93 17.27 -4.15
C THR A 105 15.12 16.55 -3.50
N THR A 106 16.28 16.49 -4.17
CA THR A 106 17.49 15.79 -3.68
C THR A 106 18.37 16.60 -2.71
N GLU A 107 17.78 17.34 -1.76
CA GLU A 107 18.51 17.83 -0.57
C GLU A 107 17.60 17.84 0.67
N ALA A 108 17.30 16.64 1.22
CA ALA A 108 16.74 16.34 2.56
C ALA A 108 16.01 14.99 2.45
N GLU A 109 16.21 13.92 3.21
CA GLU A 109 16.90 13.63 4.46
C GLU A 109 17.28 12.15 4.38
N SER A 110 18.52 11.81 4.73
CA SER A 110 18.93 10.44 4.99
C SER A 110 18.79 10.20 6.48
N ASP A 111 17.82 9.41 6.90
CA ASP A 111 17.89 8.68 8.17
C ASP A 111 17.40 7.25 7.89
N GLU A 112 18.32 6.30 8.09
CA GLU A 112 18.12 4.87 7.96
C GLU A 112 17.14 4.39 9.04
N GLU A 113 15.94 3.97 8.64
CA GLU A 113 14.99 3.32 9.55
C GLU A 113 14.99 1.81 9.26
N LEU A 114 15.85 1.11 10.02
CA LEU A 114 15.89 -0.34 10.08
C LEU A 114 14.65 -0.84 10.82
N GLN A 115 13.83 -1.65 10.16
CA GLN A 115 12.68 -2.31 10.76
C GLN A 115 13.16 -3.50 11.61
N LEU A 116 13.34 -3.28 12.90
CA LEU A 116 13.65 -4.31 13.90
C LEU A 116 12.37 -4.69 14.66
N VAL A 117 12.09 -5.98 14.75
CA VAL A 117 11.02 -6.57 15.57
C VAL A 117 11.67 -7.06 16.85
N ASP A 118 11.27 -6.51 18.00
CA ASP A 118 11.86 -6.82 19.30
C ASP A 118 10.98 -7.80 20.10
N ASP A 119 11.60 -8.88 20.56
CA ASP A 119 11.04 -9.93 21.40
C ASP A 119 10.86 -9.43 22.85
N ASN A 120 9.64 -9.14 23.30
CA ASN A 120 9.32 -9.14 24.73
C ASN A 120 7.85 -9.49 25.02
N LEU A 121 7.67 -10.73 25.46
CA LEU A 121 6.41 -11.34 25.88
C LEU A 121 5.86 -10.73 27.18
N VAL A 122 4.66 -10.16 27.13
CA VAL A 122 3.82 -9.88 28.31
C VAL A 122 2.81 -11.02 28.45
N THR A 123 2.88 -11.75 29.57
CA THR A 123 2.04 -12.93 29.83
C THR A 123 0.70 -12.56 30.48
N ALA A 124 -0.41 -12.93 29.83
CA ALA A 124 -1.76 -12.84 30.38
C ALA A 124 -2.17 -14.14 31.09
N ALA A 125 -3.01 -14.03 32.14
CA ALA A 125 -3.42 -15.13 33.02
C ALA A 125 -4.31 -16.20 32.33
N PRO A 126 -4.27 -17.47 32.78
CA PRO A 126 -4.84 -18.59 32.04
C PRO A 126 -6.36 -18.67 32.23
N ARG A 127 -7.10 -18.60 31.11
CA ARG A 127 -8.49 -19.10 31.03
C ARG A 127 -8.46 -20.59 30.64
N PRO A 128 -9.41 -21.41 31.13
CA PRO A 128 -9.47 -22.82 30.76
C PRO A 128 -9.77 -22.98 29.26
N PRO A 129 -9.09 -23.90 28.55
CA PRO A 129 -9.22 -24.01 27.09
C PRO A 129 -10.55 -24.67 26.73
N ALA A 130 -11.41 -23.92 26.03
CA ALA A 130 -12.42 -24.53 25.17
C ALA A 130 -11.69 -24.97 23.89
N ASN A 131 -11.64 -26.28 23.65
CA ASN A 131 -10.90 -26.87 22.55
C ASN A 131 -11.75 -26.82 21.27
N TYR A 132 -11.82 -25.65 20.64
CA TYR A 132 -12.14 -25.50 19.24
C TYR A 132 -11.09 -24.55 18.67
N THR A 133 -10.00 -25.08 18.12
CA THR A 133 -9.07 -24.26 17.36
C THR A 133 -9.83 -23.79 16.12
N ILE A 134 -10.36 -22.57 16.15
CA ILE A 134 -11.23 -22.03 15.09
C ILE A 134 -10.49 -22.07 13.74
N THR A 135 -9.17 -21.95 13.75
CA THR A 135 -8.29 -22.02 12.58
C THR A 135 -7.09 -22.92 12.85
N ALA A 136 -6.65 -23.70 11.87
CA ALA A 136 -5.40 -24.45 11.92
C ALA A 136 -4.56 -24.21 10.66
N LEU A 137 -3.26 -24.48 10.75
CA LEU A 137 -2.39 -24.60 9.59
C LEU A 137 -2.11 -26.10 9.37
N GLU A 138 -2.54 -26.60 8.22
CA GLU A 138 -2.37 -28.00 7.83
C GLU A 138 -1.48 -28.11 6.60
N SER A 139 -0.48 -28.98 6.66
CA SER A 139 0.34 -29.28 5.48
C SER A 139 -0.30 -30.41 4.66
N ARG A 140 -0.67 -30.13 3.41
CA ARG A 140 -1.24 -31.08 2.45
C ARG A 140 -0.48 -30.98 1.13
N GLU A 141 0.03 -32.10 0.63
CA GLU A 141 0.73 -32.14 -0.68
C GLU A 141 1.83 -31.06 -0.83
N GLU A 142 2.63 -30.84 0.22
CA GLU A 142 3.70 -29.82 0.29
C GLU A 142 3.22 -28.35 0.29
N LEU A 143 1.92 -28.11 0.44
CA LEU A 143 1.31 -26.80 0.65
C LEU A 143 0.83 -26.67 2.09
N ASP A 144 1.01 -25.50 2.67
CA ASP A 144 0.39 -25.16 3.95
C ASP A 144 -0.97 -24.50 3.70
N ILE A 145 -1.99 -24.99 4.39
CA ILE A 145 -3.39 -24.59 4.20
C ILE A 145 -3.95 -24.05 5.52
N LEU A 146 -4.46 -22.82 5.50
CA LEU A 146 -5.19 -22.22 6.60
C LEU A 146 -6.67 -22.63 6.54
N THR A 147 -7.17 -23.21 7.62
CA THR A 147 -8.57 -23.68 7.75
C THR A 147 -9.41 -22.74 8.63
N GLY A 148 -10.72 -23.01 8.74
CA GLY A 148 -11.62 -22.29 9.65
C GLY A 148 -12.48 -21.20 9.02
N GLY A 149 -12.13 -20.72 7.82
CA GLY A 149 -12.96 -19.81 7.04
C GLY A 149 -13.96 -20.56 6.14
N ALA A 150 -14.79 -19.80 5.42
CA ALA A 150 -15.67 -20.36 4.38
C ALA A 150 -14.89 -21.00 3.22
N LEU A 151 -13.65 -20.55 3.02
CA LEU A 151 -12.70 -21.04 2.03
C LEU A 151 -11.42 -21.48 2.75
N GLU A 152 -10.89 -22.66 2.39
CA GLU A 152 -9.54 -23.06 2.76
C GLU A 152 -8.53 -22.25 1.94
N VAL A 153 -7.50 -21.71 2.60
CA VAL A 153 -6.58 -20.73 1.98
C VAL A 153 -5.17 -21.30 1.91
N VAL A 154 -4.56 -21.27 0.72
CA VAL A 154 -3.14 -21.58 0.55
C VAL A 154 -2.32 -20.51 1.27
N TYR A 155 -1.41 -20.93 2.13
CA TYR A 155 -0.61 -20.04 2.95
C TYR A 155 0.87 -20.06 2.56
N TYR A 156 1.47 -18.87 2.59
CA TYR A 156 2.90 -18.68 2.42
C TYR A 156 3.42 -17.69 3.45
N ASP A 157 4.61 -17.95 3.98
CA ASP A 157 5.29 -17.06 4.92
C ASP A 157 6.58 -16.53 4.27
N GLN A 158 6.62 -15.22 4.01
CA GLN A 158 7.76 -14.52 3.42
C GLN A 158 9.03 -14.69 4.26
N THR A 159 8.90 -14.87 5.58
CA THR A 159 10.01 -14.98 6.53
C THR A 159 10.53 -16.41 6.66
N SER A 160 9.82 -17.38 6.07
CA SER A 160 10.26 -18.78 6.07
C SER A 160 11.62 -18.94 5.38
N GLU A 161 12.40 -19.91 5.84
CA GLU A 161 13.71 -20.23 5.24
C GLU A 161 13.63 -20.52 3.73
N ARG A 162 12.48 -21.03 3.28
CA ARG A 162 12.22 -21.35 1.86
C ARG A 162 12.21 -20.09 0.98
N TRP A 163 11.70 -18.97 1.49
CA TRP A 163 11.43 -17.77 0.68
C TRP A 163 12.24 -16.55 1.10
N ALA A 164 12.62 -16.42 2.36
CA ALA A 164 13.22 -15.19 2.90
C ALA A 164 14.50 -14.77 2.16
N GLY A 165 15.28 -15.75 1.67
CA GLY A 165 16.50 -15.52 0.91
C GLY A 165 16.31 -15.19 -0.56
N GLU A 166 15.12 -15.40 -1.12
CA GLU A 166 14.83 -15.18 -2.54
C GLU A 166 14.75 -13.67 -2.87
N SER A 167 15.00 -13.35 -4.15
CA SER A 167 15.06 -11.97 -4.61
C SER A 167 13.68 -11.37 -4.85
N TYR A 168 13.51 -10.12 -4.44
CA TYR A 168 12.43 -9.24 -4.90
C TYR A 168 13.04 -7.97 -5.47
N GLY A 169 13.32 -7.98 -6.78
CA GLY A 169 14.15 -6.97 -7.42
C GLY A 169 15.57 -7.02 -6.89
N SER A 170 16.08 -5.88 -6.39
CA SER A 170 17.35 -5.82 -5.65
C SER A 170 17.21 -6.12 -4.15
N ASP A 171 15.97 -6.28 -3.65
CA ASP A 171 15.68 -6.55 -2.25
C ASP A 171 15.45 -8.05 -2.02
N ARG A 172 15.09 -8.44 -0.79
CA ARG A 172 14.80 -9.82 -0.39
C ARG A 172 13.34 -9.98 -0.02
N ILE A 173 12.76 -11.13 -0.33
CA ILE A 173 11.38 -11.46 0.03
C ILE A 173 11.18 -11.41 1.56
N GLY A 174 12.14 -11.89 2.35
CA GLY A 174 12.00 -11.93 3.81
C GLY A 174 11.72 -10.58 4.45
N SER A 175 12.33 -9.52 3.94
CA SER A 175 12.19 -8.16 4.49
C SER A 175 11.21 -7.28 3.71
N HIS A 176 11.01 -7.51 2.42
CA HIS A 176 10.27 -6.60 1.53
C HIS A 176 9.13 -7.27 0.75
N GLY A 177 8.90 -8.57 0.97
CA GLY A 177 8.04 -9.41 0.14
C GLY A 177 6.58 -9.52 0.58
N CYS A 178 6.08 -8.68 1.49
CA CYS A 178 4.71 -8.82 1.99
C CYS A 178 3.66 -8.71 0.89
N GLY A 179 3.85 -7.80 -0.07
CA GLY A 179 2.99 -7.68 -1.24
C GLY A 179 2.97 -8.94 -2.11
N PRO A 180 4.09 -9.41 -2.70
CA PRO A 180 4.09 -10.60 -3.52
C PRO A 180 3.65 -11.86 -2.75
N THR A 181 4.02 -12.03 -1.49
CA THR A 181 3.57 -13.18 -0.70
C THR A 181 2.06 -13.13 -0.41
N ALA A 182 1.49 -11.97 -0.07
CA ALA A 182 0.04 -11.82 0.07
C ALA A 182 -0.69 -12.13 -1.25
N MET A 183 -0.17 -11.68 -2.38
CA MET A 183 -0.78 -11.98 -3.67
C MET A 183 -0.59 -13.43 -4.11
N SER A 184 0.50 -14.10 -3.75
CA SER A 184 0.66 -15.55 -3.92
C SER A 184 -0.43 -16.33 -3.17
N ILE A 185 -0.75 -15.93 -1.93
CA ILE A 185 -1.83 -16.51 -1.14
C ILE A 185 -3.17 -16.35 -1.88
N VAL A 186 -3.49 -15.13 -2.31
CA VAL A 186 -4.74 -14.80 -3.00
C VAL A 186 -4.89 -15.56 -4.32
N VAL A 187 -3.87 -15.48 -5.19
CA VAL A 187 -3.89 -16.10 -6.51
C VAL A 187 -3.99 -17.62 -6.39
N SER A 188 -3.14 -18.24 -5.55
CA SER A 188 -3.14 -19.69 -5.39
C SER A 188 -4.46 -20.22 -4.85
N THR A 189 -5.10 -19.45 -3.97
CA THR A 189 -6.39 -19.82 -3.39
C THR A 189 -7.55 -19.66 -4.37
N LEU A 190 -7.65 -18.50 -5.04
CA LEU A 190 -8.84 -18.17 -5.84
C LEU A 190 -8.81 -18.76 -7.25
N THR A 191 -7.63 -19.01 -7.81
CA THR A 191 -7.49 -19.58 -9.16
C THR A 191 -7.23 -21.08 -9.14
N GLY A 192 -6.72 -21.62 -8.03
CA GLY A 192 -6.18 -22.98 -7.94
C GLY A 192 -4.83 -23.17 -8.63
N GLN A 193 -4.29 -22.15 -9.30
CA GLN A 193 -2.93 -22.16 -9.84
C GLN A 193 -1.95 -21.84 -8.72
N ILE A 194 -1.10 -22.80 -8.35
CA ILE A 194 -0.07 -22.60 -7.32
C ILE A 194 1.02 -21.66 -7.86
N VAL A 195 1.10 -20.46 -7.28
CA VAL A 195 2.11 -19.44 -7.59
C VAL A 195 2.86 -19.08 -6.32
N ASP A 196 4.09 -19.56 -6.20
CA ASP A 196 4.88 -19.35 -5.00
C ASP A 196 5.39 -17.90 -4.85
N PRO A 197 5.85 -17.47 -3.66
CA PRO A 197 6.33 -16.11 -3.44
C PRO A 197 7.48 -15.67 -4.34
N ALA A 198 8.36 -16.59 -4.74
CA ALA A 198 9.51 -16.26 -5.59
C ALA A 198 9.08 -16.02 -7.04
N GLU A 199 8.13 -16.82 -7.54
CA GLU A 199 7.49 -16.60 -8.83
C GLU A 199 6.71 -15.28 -8.85
N MET A 200 5.90 -15.04 -7.82
CA MET A 200 5.12 -13.80 -7.72
C MET A 200 6.02 -12.56 -7.60
N ALA A 201 7.11 -12.65 -6.84
CA ALA A 201 8.09 -11.56 -6.73
C ALA A 201 8.70 -11.21 -8.10
N ARG A 202 9.06 -12.20 -8.92
CA ARG A 202 9.56 -11.98 -10.29
C ARG A 202 8.50 -11.31 -11.16
N HIS A 203 7.28 -11.82 -11.14
CA HIS A 203 6.14 -11.23 -11.87
C HIS A 203 5.92 -9.76 -11.46
N CYS A 204 5.94 -9.47 -10.17
CA CYS A 204 5.76 -8.11 -9.65
C CYS A 204 6.87 -7.16 -10.09
N VAL A 205 8.11 -7.63 -10.22
CA VAL A 205 9.22 -6.81 -10.74
C VAL A 205 9.01 -6.50 -12.22
N GLU A 206 8.63 -7.50 -13.02
CA GLU A 206 8.36 -7.34 -14.46
C GLU A 206 7.21 -6.37 -14.73
N LYS A 207 6.20 -6.39 -13.85
CA LYS A 207 5.03 -5.51 -13.92
C LYS A 207 5.23 -4.15 -13.27
N GLY A 208 6.43 -3.84 -12.75
CA GLY A 208 6.74 -2.55 -12.14
C GLY A 208 6.06 -2.30 -10.79
N CYS A 209 5.61 -3.36 -10.11
CA CYS A 209 5.00 -3.29 -8.77
C CYS A 209 6.02 -3.26 -7.63
N TRP A 210 7.30 -3.50 -7.92
CA TRP A 210 8.38 -3.45 -6.93
C TRP A 210 8.87 -2.02 -6.66
N ALA A 211 8.88 -1.65 -5.38
CA ALA A 211 9.41 -0.39 -4.87
C ALA A 211 10.70 -0.67 -4.09
N ARG A 212 11.86 -0.32 -4.68
CA ARG A 212 13.18 -0.57 -4.09
C ARG A 212 13.29 -0.02 -2.66
N LEU A 213 13.69 -0.86 -1.71
CA LEU A 213 13.78 -0.60 -0.26
C LEU A 213 12.44 -0.29 0.45
N HIS A 214 11.32 -0.40 -0.26
CA HIS A 214 9.99 -0.10 0.26
C HIS A 214 8.98 -1.23 0.04
N GLY A 215 9.40 -2.35 -0.53
CA GLY A 215 8.55 -3.49 -0.82
C GLY A 215 7.77 -3.32 -2.10
N SER A 216 6.45 -3.16 -2.00
CA SER A 216 5.54 -3.11 -3.14
C SER A 216 4.83 -1.77 -3.23
N TYR A 217 4.61 -1.29 -4.45
CA TYR A 217 3.63 -0.24 -4.70
C TYR A 217 2.22 -0.77 -4.42
N LEU A 218 1.29 0.14 -4.07
CA LEU A 218 -0.11 -0.19 -3.79
C LEU A 218 -0.80 -0.87 -4.98
N SER A 219 -0.38 -0.51 -6.20
CA SER A 219 -0.88 -1.08 -7.45
C SER A 219 -0.64 -2.56 -7.63
N ILE A 220 0.18 -3.19 -6.78
CA ILE A 220 0.41 -4.63 -6.80
C ILE A 220 -0.91 -5.41 -6.75
N VAL A 221 -1.88 -4.99 -5.93
CA VAL A 221 -3.10 -5.77 -5.71
C VAL A 221 -3.95 -5.81 -6.97
N GLN A 222 -4.21 -4.64 -7.56
CA GLN A 222 -4.99 -4.54 -8.79
C GLN A 222 -4.24 -5.16 -9.98
N THR A 223 -2.96 -4.84 -10.15
CA THR A 223 -2.16 -5.34 -11.28
C THR A 223 -2.08 -6.86 -11.28
N VAL A 224 -1.77 -7.46 -10.12
CA VAL A 224 -1.67 -8.93 -10.03
C VAL A 224 -3.05 -9.57 -10.17
N ALA A 225 -4.10 -9.03 -9.54
CA ALA A 225 -5.43 -9.61 -9.70
C ALA A 225 -5.87 -9.63 -11.17
N GLU A 226 -5.69 -8.52 -11.91
CA GLU A 226 -6.03 -8.43 -13.33
C GLU A 226 -5.20 -9.39 -14.19
N ASP A 227 -3.88 -9.49 -13.94
CA ASP A 227 -2.98 -10.40 -14.67
C ASP A 227 -3.36 -11.89 -14.51
N PHE A 228 -3.96 -12.25 -13.38
CA PHE A 228 -4.41 -13.63 -13.08
C PHE A 228 -5.90 -13.84 -13.34
N GLY A 229 -6.58 -12.90 -13.99
CA GLY A 229 -8.01 -13.02 -14.35
C GLY A 229 -8.95 -12.99 -13.14
N LEU A 230 -8.54 -12.36 -12.05
CA LEU A 230 -9.37 -12.13 -10.87
C LEU A 230 -10.07 -10.78 -10.97
N VAL A 231 -11.24 -10.68 -10.35
CA VAL A 231 -11.91 -9.40 -10.16
C VAL A 231 -11.34 -8.74 -8.92
N CYS A 232 -10.90 -7.49 -9.04
CA CYS A 232 -10.41 -6.67 -7.95
C CYS A 232 -11.22 -5.37 -7.87
N SER A 233 -11.70 -5.03 -6.68
CA SER A 233 -12.44 -3.79 -6.44
C SER A 233 -11.94 -3.13 -5.16
N PRO A 234 -11.53 -1.85 -5.21
CA PRO A 234 -11.19 -1.12 -3.99
C PRO A 234 -12.43 -1.01 -3.11
N LEU A 235 -12.26 -1.20 -1.79
CA LEU A 235 -13.30 -1.04 -0.79
C LEU A 235 -12.94 0.14 0.11
N PRO A 236 -13.55 1.33 -0.05
CA PRO A 236 -13.24 2.47 0.82
C PRO A 236 -13.45 2.12 2.31
N PRO A 237 -12.59 2.58 3.23
CA PRO A 237 -12.76 2.29 4.66
C PRO A 237 -14.12 2.74 5.22
N GLU A 238 -14.69 3.79 4.63
CA GLU A 238 -16.01 4.32 5.00
C GLU A 238 -17.17 3.37 4.61
N GLU A 239 -16.91 2.42 3.71
CA GLU A 239 -17.85 1.39 3.24
C GLU A 239 -17.51 0.01 3.83
N ALA A 240 -16.40 -0.12 4.56
CA ALA A 240 -15.89 -1.38 5.11
C ALA A 240 -16.53 -1.74 6.47
N ASP A 241 -17.85 -1.70 6.58
CA ASP A 241 -18.55 -2.12 7.79
C ASP A 241 -18.57 -3.65 7.97
N SER A 242 -18.96 -4.10 9.18
CA SER A 242 -18.96 -5.52 9.54
C SER A 242 -19.80 -6.37 8.58
N ASP A 243 -21.00 -5.93 8.22
CA ASP A 243 -21.88 -6.67 7.33
C ASP A 243 -21.27 -6.82 5.93
N THR A 244 -20.65 -5.74 5.41
CA THR A 244 -19.99 -5.74 4.10
C THR A 244 -18.79 -6.66 4.06
N ILE A 245 -17.90 -6.59 5.06
CA ILE A 245 -16.73 -7.46 5.17
C ILE A 245 -17.16 -8.93 5.30
N VAL A 246 -18.13 -9.21 6.18
CA VAL A 246 -18.66 -10.55 6.39
C VAL A 246 -19.29 -11.09 5.11
N GLN A 247 -20.07 -10.30 4.39
CA GLN A 247 -20.69 -10.72 3.13
C GLN A 247 -19.64 -11.12 2.09
N HIS A 248 -18.59 -10.31 1.91
CA HIS A 248 -17.51 -10.64 0.98
C HIS A 248 -16.78 -11.92 1.37
N LEU A 249 -16.35 -12.04 2.62
CA LEU A 249 -15.61 -13.21 3.10
C LEU A 249 -16.48 -14.50 3.09
N ALA A 250 -17.76 -14.40 3.45
CA ALA A 250 -18.69 -15.53 3.41
C ALA A 250 -19.04 -15.97 1.98
N SER A 251 -18.96 -15.06 0.99
CA SER A 251 -19.16 -15.38 -0.43
C SER A 251 -17.96 -16.06 -1.10
N GLY A 252 -16.86 -16.25 -0.36
CA GLY A 252 -15.62 -16.84 -0.87
C GLY A 252 -14.69 -15.83 -1.55
N SER A 253 -14.92 -14.54 -1.36
CA SER A 253 -13.94 -13.50 -1.72
C SER A 253 -12.86 -13.40 -0.65
N LEU A 254 -11.67 -12.92 -1.03
CA LEU A 254 -10.61 -12.53 -0.10
C LEU A 254 -10.48 -11.01 -0.10
N ILE A 255 -10.02 -10.42 1.02
CA ILE A 255 -9.79 -8.98 1.10
C ILE A 255 -8.33 -8.74 1.40
N VAL A 256 -7.62 -8.07 0.50
CA VAL A 256 -6.24 -7.63 0.76
C VAL A 256 -6.30 -6.31 1.48
N ALA A 257 -5.57 -6.18 2.59
CA ALA A 257 -5.50 -4.97 3.39
C ALA A 257 -4.06 -4.46 3.46
N LEU A 258 -3.88 -3.15 3.31
CA LEU A 258 -2.63 -2.46 3.60
C LEU A 258 -2.71 -1.86 5.01
N MET A 259 -1.97 -2.47 5.93
CA MET A 259 -1.84 -2.03 7.31
C MET A 259 -0.82 -0.89 7.42
N GLY A 260 -1.10 0.04 8.33
CA GLY A 260 -0.15 0.99 8.89
C GLY A 260 0.45 0.48 10.21
N PRO A 261 1.13 1.35 10.98
CA PRO A 261 1.72 1.00 12.26
C PRO A 261 0.68 0.52 13.28
N GLY A 262 0.93 -0.63 13.91
CA GLY A 262 -0.01 -1.31 14.80
C GLY A 262 0.45 -2.73 15.17
N HIS A 263 -0.51 -3.62 15.41
CA HIS A 263 -0.24 -5.00 15.82
C HIS A 263 0.43 -5.85 14.72
N PHE A 264 0.18 -5.51 13.46
CA PHE A 264 0.72 -6.26 12.31
C PHE A 264 2.14 -5.82 11.91
N THR A 265 2.48 -4.55 12.13
CA THR A 265 3.72 -3.96 11.63
C THR A 265 4.01 -2.61 12.28
N ASN A 266 5.26 -2.14 12.21
CA ASN A 266 5.62 -0.75 12.55
C ASN A 266 5.58 0.19 11.32
N GLY A 267 5.31 -0.34 10.13
CA GLY A 267 5.35 0.38 8.86
C GLY A 267 4.16 0.04 7.96
N GLY A 268 4.39 -0.06 6.65
CA GLY A 268 3.39 -0.61 5.71
C GLY A 268 3.46 -2.13 5.67
N HIS A 269 2.32 -2.82 5.66
CA HIS A 269 2.28 -4.29 5.54
C HIS A 269 1.01 -4.78 4.86
N PHE A 270 1.15 -5.65 3.86
CA PHE A 270 0.00 -6.28 3.22
C PHE A 270 -0.40 -7.54 3.99
N ILE A 271 -1.68 -7.67 4.30
CA ILE A 271 -2.28 -8.89 4.88
C ILE A 271 -3.52 -9.30 4.07
N VAL A 272 -3.99 -10.52 4.28
CA VAL A 272 -5.20 -11.05 3.62
C VAL A 272 -6.24 -11.42 4.66
N LEU A 273 -7.41 -10.79 4.64
CA LEU A 273 -8.59 -11.24 5.38
C LEU A 273 -9.22 -12.38 4.58
N ARG A 274 -9.43 -13.52 5.24
CA ARG A 274 -9.78 -14.78 4.57
C ARG A 274 -11.02 -15.47 5.08
N GLY A 275 -11.64 -14.95 6.13
CA GLY A 275 -12.83 -15.57 6.70
C GLY A 275 -13.31 -14.87 7.95
N VAL A 276 -14.51 -15.26 8.38
CA VAL A 276 -15.11 -14.82 9.63
C VAL A 276 -15.48 -16.04 10.46
N THR A 277 -15.33 -15.93 11.77
CA THR A 277 -15.75 -16.96 12.73
C THR A 277 -17.25 -16.81 13.05
N LEU A 278 -17.86 -17.84 13.64
CA LEU A 278 -19.26 -17.76 14.08
C LEU A 278 -19.52 -16.67 15.12
N GLU A 279 -18.48 -16.25 15.84
CA GLU A 279 -18.53 -15.20 16.86
C GLU A 279 -18.24 -13.80 16.28
N GLY A 280 -18.05 -13.69 14.96
CA GLY A 280 -17.80 -12.42 14.27
C GLY A 280 -16.33 -11.99 14.21
N GLY A 281 -15.41 -12.82 14.69
CA GLY A 281 -13.97 -12.54 14.60
C GLY A 281 -13.43 -12.76 13.18
N ILE A 282 -12.41 -11.99 12.80
CA ILE A 282 -11.80 -12.06 11.47
C ILE A 282 -10.60 -13.02 11.48
N LEU A 283 -10.54 -13.87 10.47
CA LEU A 283 -9.41 -14.74 10.19
C LEU A 283 -8.50 -14.06 9.18
N VAL A 284 -7.21 -13.98 9.52
CA VAL A 284 -6.19 -13.34 8.71
C VAL A 284 -5.19 -14.39 8.19
N ALA A 285 -4.65 -14.15 7.00
CA ALA A 285 -3.41 -14.74 6.52
C ALA A 285 -2.38 -13.60 6.39
N ASP A 286 -1.49 -13.53 7.37
CA ASP A 286 -0.41 -12.55 7.43
C ASP A 286 0.85 -13.16 6.80
N PRO A 287 1.36 -12.61 5.69
CA PRO A 287 2.49 -13.19 4.98
C PRO A 287 3.81 -13.13 5.76
N ALA A 288 3.87 -12.48 6.91
CA ALA A 288 5.07 -12.37 7.74
C ALA A 288 4.91 -12.98 9.14
N SER A 289 3.79 -13.66 9.43
CA SER A 289 3.61 -14.33 10.71
C SER A 289 2.55 -15.42 10.67
N GLN A 290 3.01 -16.65 10.87
CA GLN A 290 2.12 -17.79 11.12
C GLN A 290 1.29 -17.61 12.40
N GLU A 291 1.87 -17.06 13.46
CA GLU A 291 1.16 -16.83 14.73
C GLU A 291 -0.02 -15.86 14.55
N ARG A 292 0.21 -14.73 13.87
CA ARG A 292 -0.88 -13.78 13.55
C ARG A 292 -1.92 -14.40 12.62
N SER A 293 -1.53 -15.32 11.74
CA SER A 293 -2.44 -16.07 10.85
C SER A 293 -3.28 -17.13 11.58
N LEU A 294 -2.83 -17.58 12.76
CA LEU A 294 -3.56 -18.50 13.64
C LEU A 294 -4.32 -17.77 14.76
N THR A 295 -4.27 -16.45 14.78
CA THR A 295 -4.98 -15.59 15.72
C THR A 295 -6.29 -15.11 15.11
N VAL A 296 -7.34 -15.04 15.92
CA VAL A 296 -8.63 -14.42 15.54
C VAL A 296 -8.59 -12.95 15.92
N TRP A 297 -8.94 -12.09 14.98
CA TRP A 297 -8.81 -10.64 15.11
C TRP A 297 -10.16 -9.94 15.24
N ASP A 298 -10.16 -8.81 15.93
CA ASP A 298 -11.29 -7.88 15.94
C ASP A 298 -11.27 -7.06 14.65
N LEU A 299 -12.43 -6.92 13.99
CA LEU A 299 -12.54 -6.15 12.76
C LEU A 299 -12.25 -4.67 13.02
N ASP A 300 -12.76 -4.10 14.10
CA ASP A 300 -12.60 -2.67 14.41
C ASP A 300 -11.11 -2.35 14.58
N LEU A 301 -10.36 -3.23 15.24
CA LEU A 301 -8.91 -3.10 15.40
C LEU A 301 -8.17 -3.13 14.04
N ILE A 302 -8.57 -4.01 13.12
CA ILE A 302 -7.98 -4.04 11.77
C ILE A 302 -8.28 -2.72 11.04
N LEU A 303 -9.52 -2.24 11.10
CA LEU A 303 -9.92 -1.02 10.39
C LEU A 303 -9.23 0.23 10.95
N GLU A 304 -9.03 0.31 12.26
CA GLU A 304 -8.30 1.39 12.93
C GLU A 304 -6.82 1.44 12.52
N GLU A 305 -6.22 0.30 12.20
CA GLU A 305 -4.80 0.17 11.82
C GLU A 305 -4.55 0.22 10.31
N LEU A 306 -5.56 0.48 9.49
CA LEU A 306 -5.37 0.63 8.05
C LEU A 306 -4.46 1.81 7.72
N SER A 307 -3.65 1.65 6.67
CA SER A 307 -2.77 2.69 6.19
C SER A 307 -3.54 3.93 5.74
N VAL A 308 -3.06 5.10 6.16
CA VAL A 308 -3.55 6.41 5.70
C VAL A 308 -3.19 6.72 4.24
N LYS A 309 -2.29 5.93 3.62
CA LYS A 309 -1.86 6.13 2.23
C LYS A 309 -2.91 5.54 1.29
N ARG A 310 -3.61 6.39 0.52
CA ARG A 310 -4.76 6.03 -0.34
C ARG A 310 -4.60 6.37 -1.83
N TRP A 311 -3.37 6.47 -2.35
CA TRP A 311 -3.13 7.01 -3.69
C TRP A 311 -3.53 6.08 -4.85
N ASP A 312 -3.99 4.85 -4.57
CA ASP A 312 -4.41 3.86 -5.57
C ASP A 312 -5.68 3.09 -5.15
N GLY A 313 -6.78 3.83 -4.97
CA GLY A 313 -8.13 3.24 -4.81
C GLY A 313 -8.61 3.11 -3.37
N SER A 314 -7.91 2.38 -2.49
CA SER A 314 -8.26 2.21 -1.05
C SER A 314 -7.19 1.36 -0.35
N PRO A 315 -6.97 1.44 0.99
CA PRO A 315 -6.13 0.45 1.69
C PRO A 315 -6.78 -0.94 1.79
N LEU A 316 -7.99 -1.16 1.24
CA LEU A 316 -8.65 -2.45 1.15
C LEU A 316 -9.04 -2.75 -0.30
N TRP A 317 -8.85 -3.99 -0.71
CA TRP A 317 -9.26 -4.49 -2.02
C TRP A 317 -9.96 -5.83 -1.87
N VAL A 318 -11.20 -5.90 -2.35
CA VAL A 318 -11.95 -7.16 -2.45
C VAL A 318 -11.49 -7.86 -3.73
N VAL A 319 -11.06 -9.11 -3.59
CA VAL A 319 -10.62 -9.96 -4.69
C VAL A 319 -11.48 -11.20 -4.77
N SER A 320 -12.02 -11.50 -5.94
CA SER A 320 -12.89 -12.65 -6.18
C SER A 320 -12.58 -13.34 -7.51
N PRO A 321 -12.94 -14.62 -7.67
CA PRO A 321 -12.88 -15.30 -8.97
C PRO A 321 -13.78 -14.60 -10.00
N GLN A 322 -13.40 -14.67 -11.27
CA GLN A 322 -14.27 -14.24 -12.37
C GLN A 322 -15.27 -15.36 -12.69
N PHE A 323 -16.54 -15.17 -12.34
CA PHE A 323 -17.60 -16.09 -12.76
C PHE A 323 -17.88 -15.86 -14.25
N THR A 324 -17.50 -16.84 -15.08
CA THR A 324 -17.78 -16.86 -16.53
C THR A 324 -19.04 -17.66 -16.82
#